data_AF-A0A7V4SVN0-F1
#
_entry.id   AF-A0A7V4SVN0-F1
#
_cell.length_a   1.000
_cell.length_b   1.000
_cell.length_c   1.000
_cell.angle_alpha   90.00
_cell.angle_beta   90.00
_cell.angle_gamma   90.00
#
_symmetry.space_group_name_H-M   'P 1'
#
loop_
_entity.id
_entity.type
_entity.pdbx_description
1 polymer ?
#
loop_
_entity_poly.entity_id
_entity_poly.type
_entity_poly.pdbx_seq_one_letter_code
_entity_poly.pdbx_strand_id
1 'polypeptide(L)' 'MIDKPTTCGFCSCGCALYVEPANSRVTALCPSTNHPVSTGRLCFKGWNAIPGLMGADRLRAPLIRKGELLESVSWDEA' A
#
# COMPACT_ATOMS: atom_id res chain seq x y z
N MET A 1 16.00 -1.51 -5.78
CA MET A 1 14.97 -2.51 -5.43
C MET A 1 15.32 -3.17 -4.10
N ILE A 2 14.37 -3.31 -3.17
CA ILE A 2 14.62 -3.98 -1.87
C ILE A 2 14.86 -5.48 -2.11
N ASP A 3 15.79 -6.09 -1.37
CA ASP A 3 16.19 -7.50 -1.44
C ASP A 3 15.15 -8.48 -0.86
N LYS A 4 14.30 -8.00 0.05
CA LYS A 4 13.20 -8.75 0.66
C LYS A 4 11.85 -8.44 -0.02
N PRO A 5 11.07 -9.47 -0.40
CA PRO A 5 9.74 -9.25 -0.95
C PRO A 5 8.75 -8.84 0.16
N THR A 6 7.76 -8.04 -0.22
CA THR A 6 6.59 -7.70 0.60
C THR A 6 5.34 -8.39 0.04
N THR A 7 4.22 -8.22 0.73
CA THR A 7 2.93 -8.83 0.36
C THR A 7 2.01 -7.82 -0.30
N CYS A 8 1.36 -8.23 -1.38
CA CYS A 8 0.27 -7.49 -2.03
C CYS A 8 -0.93 -7.34 -1.06
N GLY A 9 -1.28 -6.10 -0.73
CA GLY A 9 -2.36 -5.79 0.23
C GLY A 9 -3.79 -5.78 -0.34
N PHE A 10 -4.01 -6.25 -1.58
CA PHE A 10 -5.31 -6.09 -2.24
C PHE A 10 -6.34 -7.18 -1.94
N CYS A 11 -5.97 -8.45 -2.05
CA CYS A 11 -6.89 -9.56 -1.80
C CYS A 11 -6.19 -10.63 -0.96
N SER A 12 -6.96 -11.59 -0.45
CA SER A 12 -6.48 -12.66 0.41
C SER A 12 -5.46 -13.61 -0.24
N CYS A 13 -5.24 -13.52 -1.55
CA CYS A 13 -4.23 -14.33 -2.25
C CYS A 13 -2.81 -14.05 -1.72
N GLY A 14 -2.52 -12.83 -1.25
CA GLY A 14 -1.23 -12.52 -0.64
C GLY A 14 -0.03 -12.69 -1.58
N CYS A 15 -0.15 -12.29 -2.86
CA CYS A 15 0.96 -12.39 -3.82
C CYS A 15 2.20 -11.62 -3.32
N ALA A 16 3.40 -12.18 -3.47
CA ALA A 16 4.62 -11.46 -3.12
C ALA A 16 5.14 -10.60 -4.28
N LEU A 17 5.68 -9.42 -3.92
CA LEU A 17 6.27 -8.45 -4.84
C LEU A 17 7.44 -7.72 -4.18
N TYR A 18 8.39 -7.26 -4.98
CA TYR A 18 9.43 -6.34 -4.56
C TYR A 18 9.02 -4.91 -4.87
N VAL A 19 9.50 -3.97 -4.07
CA VAL A 19 9.28 -2.54 -4.27
C VAL A 19 10.62 -1.81 -4.34
N GLU A 20 10.64 -0.70 -5.05
CA GLU A 20 11.77 0.23 -5.09
C GLU A 20 11.39 1.52 -4.37
N PRO A 21 11.92 1.75 -3.15
CA PRO A 21 11.71 2.99 -2.43
C PRO A 21 12.65 4.08 -2.94
N ALA A 22 12.15 5.32 -3.03
CA ALA A 22 12.94 6.52 -3.26
C ALA A 22 12.26 7.72 -2.57
N ASN A 23 12.99 8.47 -1.75
CA ASN A 23 12.51 9.72 -1.13
C ASN A 23 11.10 9.61 -0.51
N SER A 24 10.90 8.62 0.36
CA SER A 24 9.61 8.33 1.03
C SER A 24 8.45 7.95 0.10
N ARG A 25 8.75 7.56 -1.14
CA ARG A 25 7.79 7.07 -2.14
C ARG A 25 8.23 5.70 -2.67
N VAL A 26 7.31 5.03 -3.35
CA VAL A 26 7.61 3.82 -4.13
C VAL A 26 7.60 4.21 -5.61
N THR A 27 8.68 3.93 -6.34
CA THR A 27 8.82 4.31 -7.77
C THR A 27 8.58 3.14 -8.71
N ALA A 28 8.88 1.92 -8.28
CA ALA A 28 8.69 0.73 -9.08
C ALA A 28 8.30 -0.47 -8.20
N LEU A 29 7.69 -1.47 -8.84
CA LEU A 29 7.44 -2.77 -8.24
C LEU A 29 7.69 -3.88 -9.27
N CYS A 30 7.96 -5.08 -8.79
CA CYS A 30 8.00 -6.27 -9.63
C CYS A 30 7.51 -7.50 -8.87
N PRO A 31 6.93 -8.52 -9.54
CA PRO A 31 6.50 -9.75 -8.90
C PRO A 31 7.68 -10.56 -8.36
N SER A 32 7.47 -11.27 -7.25
CA SER A 32 8.40 -12.33 -6.85
C SER A 32 8.24 -13.57 -7.74
N THR A 33 9.31 -13.96 -8.42
CA THR A 33 9.33 -15.10 -9.36
C THR A 33 9.11 -16.44 -8.66
N ASN A 34 9.59 -16.58 -7.43
CA ASN A 34 9.59 -17.86 -6.69
C ASN A 34 8.43 -17.98 -5.68
N HIS A 35 7.50 -17.02 -5.65
CA HIS A 35 6.39 -17.06 -4.69
C HIS A 35 5.38 -18.17 -5.03
N PRO A 36 5.01 -19.04 -4.07
CA PRO A 36 4.21 -20.24 -4.35
C PRO A 36 2.82 -19.94 -4.92
N VAL A 37 2.23 -18.78 -4.57
CA VAL A 37 0.88 -18.42 -5.03
C VAL A 37 0.91 -17.75 -6.40
N SER A 38 1.87 -16.86 -6.63
CA SER A 38 1.82 -15.93 -7.76
C SER A 38 2.85 -16.23 -8.85
N THR A 39 3.87 -17.02 -8.54
CA THR A 39 4.86 -17.57 -9.50
C THR A 39 5.33 -16.53 -10.52
N GLY A 40 5.78 -15.36 -10.07
CA GLY A 40 6.25 -14.29 -10.95
C GLY A 40 5.18 -13.46 -11.64
N ARG A 41 3.92 -13.52 -11.20
CA ARG A 41 2.81 -12.77 -11.80
C ARG A 41 2.12 -11.84 -10.79
N LEU A 42 1.52 -10.78 -11.31
CA LEU A 42 0.57 -9.93 -10.58
C LEU A 42 -0.66 -9.70 -11.45
N CYS A 43 -1.82 -9.59 -10.82
CA CYS A 43 -3.02 -9.11 -11.50
C CYS A 43 -2.95 -7.59 -11.73
N PHE A 44 -3.90 -7.02 -12.46
CA PHE A 44 -3.96 -5.58 -12.73
C PHE A 44 -3.90 -4.72 -11.46
N LYS A 45 -4.57 -5.13 -10.38
CA LYS A 45 -4.52 -4.41 -9.09
C LYS A 45 -3.10 -4.39 -8.52
N GLY A 46 -2.42 -5.54 -8.51
CA GLY A 46 -1.05 -5.65 -7.99
C GLY A 46 -0.05 -4.82 -8.79
N TRP A 47 -0.18 -4.78 -10.11
CA TRP A 47 0.66 -3.92 -10.97
C TRP A 47 0.41 -2.43 -10.71
N ASN A 48 -0.81 -2.05 -10.35
CA ASN A 48 -1.21 -0.67 -10.07
C ASN A 48 -1.27 -0.36 -8.57
N ALA A 49 -0.41 -0.99 -7.75
CA ALA A 49 -0.38 -0.75 -6.31
C ALA A 49 0.11 0.67 -5.94
N ILE A 50 1.04 1.22 -6.71
CA ILE A 50 1.75 2.47 -6.40
C ILE A 50 0.82 3.70 -6.35
N PRO A 51 -0.06 3.94 -7.35
CA PRO A 51 -0.94 5.12 -7.33
C PRO A 51 -1.80 5.24 -6.07
N GLY A 52 -2.30 4.12 -5.53
CA GLY A 52 -3.12 4.10 -4.31
C GLY A 52 -2.36 4.56 -3.05
N LEU A 53 -1.03 4.45 -3.04
CA LEU A 53 -0.21 4.93 -1.92
C LEU A 53 -0.03 6.46 -1.94
N MET A 54 -0.25 7.11 -3.08
CA MET A 54 0.04 8.53 -3.25
C MET A 54 -1.19 9.35 -3.63
N GLY A 55 -2.40 8.85 -3.32
CA GLY A 55 -3.65 9.58 -3.51
C GLY A 55 -3.64 10.93 -2.80
N ALA A 56 -4.17 11.96 -3.47
CA ALA A 56 -4.25 13.32 -2.93
C ALA A 56 -5.20 13.39 -1.71
N ASP A 57 -6.17 12.48 -1.66
CA ASP A 57 -7.19 12.28 -0.63
C ASP A 57 -6.74 11.33 0.50
N ARG A 58 -5.46 10.91 0.52
CA ARG A 58 -4.95 10.00 1.55
C ARG A 58 -5.09 10.62 2.94
N LEU A 59 -5.78 9.91 3.83
CA LEU A 59 -5.91 10.27 5.25
C LEU A 59 -4.52 10.32 5.91
N ARG A 60 -4.23 11.42 6.62
CA ARG A 60 -2.94 11.67 7.29
C ARG A 60 -3.04 11.85 8.81
N ALA A 61 -4.26 11.97 9.33
CA ALA A 61 -4.53 12.12 10.75
C ALA A 61 -5.82 11.35 11.11
N PRO A 62 -5.97 10.92 12.38
CA PRO A 62 -7.23 10.41 12.89
C PRO A 62 -8.35 11.45 12.76
N LEU A 63 -9.58 10.98 12.52
CA LEU A 63 -10.77 11.82 12.41
C LEU A 63 -11.83 11.34 13.40
N ILE A 64 -12.38 12.24 14.22
CA ILE A 64 -13.50 11.97 15.14
C ILE A 64 -14.75 12.71 14.64
N ARG A 65 -15.92 12.08 14.81
CA ARG A 65 -17.21 12.71 14.53
C ARG A 65 -17.62 13.64 15.67
N LYS A 66 -17.83 14.92 15.35
CA LYS A 66 -18.41 15.91 16.26
C LYS A 66 -19.66 16.52 15.61
N GLY A 67 -20.83 16.08 16.09
CA GLY A 67 -22.10 16.35 15.41
C GLY A 67 -22.11 15.76 14.00
N GLU A 68 -22.38 16.60 13.00
CA GLU A 68 -22.47 16.21 11.58
C GLU A 68 -21.12 16.23 10.83
N LEU A 69 -20.03 16.70 11.47
CA LEU A 69 -18.73 16.87 10.83
C LEU A 69 -17.68 15.88 11.34
N LEU A 70 -16.68 15.61 10.51
CA LEU A 70 -15.44 14.91 10.89
C LEU A 70 -14.35 15.96 11.12
N GLU A 71 -13.75 15.93 12.31
CA GLU A 71 -12.65 16.81 12.69
C GLU A 71 -11.36 16.02 12.89
N SER A 72 -10.23 16.59 12.48
CA SER A 72 -8.90 16.00 12.72
C SER A 72 -8.54 16.11 14.19
N VAL A 73 -8.04 15.02 14.77
CA VAL A 73 -7.56 14.97 16.15
C VAL A 73 -6.14 14.39 16.23
N SER A 74 -5.52 14.49 17.40
CA SER A 74 -4.23 13.85 17.65
C SER A 74 -4.39 12.33 17.86
N TRP A 75 -3.29 11.57 17.79
CA TRP A 75 -3.32 10.12 18.07
C TRP A 75 -3.66 9.80 19.53
N ASP A 76 -3.30 10.66 20.48
CA ASP A 76 -3.61 10.45 21.91
C ASP A 76 -5.10 10.67 22.23
N GLU A 77 -5.80 11.43 21.38
CA GLU A 77 -7.23 11.75 21.52
C GLU A 77 -8.16 10.80 20.74
N ALA A 78 -7.60 10.08 19.74
CA ALA A 78 -8.33 9.28 18.75
C ALA A 78 -9.16 8.11 19.31
#